data_AF-A0A358DIF7-F1
#
_entry.id   AF-A0A358DIF7-F1
#
_cell.length_a   1.000
_cell.length_b   1.000
_cell.length_c   1.000
_cell.angle_alpha   90.00
_cell.angle_beta   90.00
_cell.angle_gamma   90.00
#
_symmetry.space_group_name_H-M   'P 1'
#
loop_
_entity.id
_entity.type
_entity.pdbx_description
1 polymer ?
#
loop_
_entity_poly.entity_id
_entity_poly.type
_entity_poly.pdbx_seq_one_letter_code
_entity_poly.pdbx_strand_id
1 'polypeptide(L)' 'YGERVFGITGGSEPERVDKAIEKTEEFYRSLGLTTRLSEENIGNETIETIAKRFNDRGVAFGENQNVTGDVAREILLACS' A
#
# COMPACT_ATOMS: atom_id res chain seq x y z
N TYR A 1 -4.12 11.18 -11.29
CA TYR A 1 -3.10 10.19 -11.72
C TYR A 1 -3.70 9.16 -12.69
N GLY A 2 -4.71 8.38 -12.29
CA GLY A 2 -5.32 7.32 -13.13
C GLY A 2 -5.85 7.76 -14.49
N GLU A 3 -6.38 8.98 -14.62
CA GLU A 3 -6.81 9.52 -15.92
C GLU A 3 -5.65 9.77 -16.89
N ARG A 4 -4.52 10.31 -16.41
CA ARG A 4 -3.37 10.68 -17.27
C ARG A 4 -2.45 9.50 -17.57
N VAL A 5 -2.37 8.53 -16.66
CA VAL A 5 -1.43 7.40 -16.77
C VAL A 5 -2.11 6.15 -17.32
N PHE A 6 -3.39 5.92 -16.99
CA PHE A 6 -4.13 4.72 -17.38
C PHE A 6 -5.38 5.01 -18.22
N GLY A 7 -5.68 6.28 -18.55
CA GLY A 7 -6.82 6.65 -19.40
C GLY A 7 -8.19 6.48 -18.75
N ILE A 8 -8.28 6.46 -17.41
CA ILE A 8 -9.54 6.24 -16.68
C ILE A 8 -10.39 7.52 -16.67
N THR A 9 -11.30 7.65 -17.64
CA THR A 9 -12.15 8.83 -17.85
C THR A 9 -13.63 8.63 -17.51
N GLY A 10 -14.07 7.39 -17.24
CA GLY A 10 -15.48 7.06 -16.98
C GLY A 10 -15.73 6.38 -15.63
N GLY A 11 -16.84 6.76 -15.00
CA GLY A 11 -17.24 6.32 -13.65
C GLY A 11 -17.31 7.47 -12.66
N SER A 12 -17.91 7.21 -11.50
CA SER A 12 -17.87 8.09 -10.33
C SER A 12 -16.45 8.23 -9.79
N GLU A 13 -16.20 9.26 -9.00
CA GLU A 13 -14.87 9.48 -8.40
C GLU A 13 -14.34 8.27 -7.61
N PRO A 14 -15.13 7.60 -6.74
CA PRO A 14 -14.69 6.37 -6.07
C PRO A 14 -14.29 5.26 -7.04
N GLU A 15 -15.12 4.99 -8.07
CA GLU A 15 -14.83 3.96 -9.07
C GLU A 15 -13.56 4.26 -9.88
N ARG A 16 -13.25 5.53 -10.11
CA ARG A 16 -12.03 5.95 -10.81
C ARG A 16 -10.79 5.76 -9.93
N VAL A 17 -10.92 5.92 -8.61
CA VAL A 17 -9.84 5.64 -7.64
C VAL A 17 -9.56 4.14 -7.60
N ASP A 18 -10.60 3.31 -7.43
CA ASP A 18 -10.44 1.86 -7.36
C ASP A 18 -9.80 1.30 -8.64
N LYS A 19 -10.27 1.72 -9.82
CA LYS A 19 -9.67 1.34 -11.11
C LYS A 19 -8.21 1.78 -11.23
N ALA A 20 -7.84 2.92 -10.65
CA ALA A 20 -6.45 3.38 -10.69
C ALA A 20 -5.55 2.54 -9.78
N ILE A 21 -6.05 2.10 -8.62
CA ILE A 21 -5.36 1.17 -7.72
C ILE A 21 -5.16 -0.18 -8.43
N GLU A 22 -6.21 -0.75 -9.00
CA GLU A 22 -6.16 -2.01 -9.74
C GLU A 22 -5.15 -1.97 -10.90
N LYS A 23 -5.20 -0.92 -11.73
CA LYS A 23 -4.26 -0.76 -12.85
C LYS A 23 -2.81 -0.61 -12.41
N THR A 24 -2.58 -0.01 -11.25
CA THR A 24 -1.25 0.10 -10.65
C THR A 24 -0.75 -1.25 -10.16
N GLU A 25 -1.62 -2.06 -9.53
CA GLU A 25 -1.28 -3.42 -9.11
C GLU A 25 -0.97 -4.33 -10.31
N GLU A 26 -1.83 -4.31 -11.34
CA GLU A 26 -1.62 -5.07 -12.59
C GLU A 26 -0.29 -4.72 -13.25
N PHE A 27 0.07 -3.43 -13.29
CA PHE A 27 1.33 -2.98 -13.86
C PHE A 27 2.53 -3.58 -13.12
N TYR A 28 2.56 -3.50 -11.78
CA TYR A 28 3.66 -4.07 -11.01
C TYR A 28 3.74 -5.60 -11.14
N ARG A 29 2.61 -6.29 -11.16
CA ARG A 29 2.55 -7.74 -11.40
C ARG A 29 3.07 -8.11 -12.80
N SER A 30 2.78 -7.31 -13.82
CA SER A 30 3.29 -7.53 -15.19
C SER A 30 4.82 -7.42 -15.29
N LEU A 31 5.45 -6.68 -14.37
CA LEU A 31 6.91 -6.57 -14.24
C LEU A 31 7.53 -7.70 -13.40
N GLY A 32 6.71 -8.63 -12.90
CA GLY A 32 7.15 -9.74 -12.05
C GLY A 32 7.37 -9.36 -10.59
N LEU A 33 6.86 -8.20 -10.16
CA LEU A 33 6.90 -7.81 -8.75
C LEU A 33 5.66 -8.36 -8.02
N THR A 34 5.88 -8.90 -6.84
CA THR A 34 4.82 -9.24 -5.90
C THR A 34 4.23 -7.97 -5.32
N THR A 35 2.91 -7.94 -5.17
CA THR A 35 2.17 -6.78 -4.64
C THR A 35 1.52 -7.09 -3.31
N ARG A 36 1.65 -8.33 -2.83
CA ARG A 36 1.15 -8.76 -1.52
C ARG A 36 2.28 -9.34 -0.68
N LEU A 37 2.23 -9.05 0.61
CA LEU A 37 3.21 -9.54 1.58
C LEU A 37 3.14 -11.07 1.75
N SER A 38 1.93 -11.63 1.60
CA SER A 38 1.69 -13.07 1.63
C SER A 38 2.41 -13.83 0.50
N GLU A 39 2.64 -13.18 -0.65
CA GLU A 39 3.37 -13.76 -1.79
C GLU A 39 4.88 -13.92 -1.49
N GLU A 40 5.40 -13.18 -0.52
CA GLU A 40 6.80 -13.20 -0.07
C GLU A 40 7.01 -13.95 1.26
N ASN A 41 6.01 -14.71 1.72
CA ASN A 41 6.00 -15.38 3.04
C ASN A 41 6.17 -14.41 4.23
N ILE A 42 5.81 -13.14 4.07
CA ILE A 42 5.86 -12.16 5.16
C ILE A 42 4.57 -12.30 5.98
N GLY A 43 4.66 -13.04 7.09
CA GLY A 43 3.56 -13.24 8.03
C GLY A 43 3.37 -12.09 9.01
N ASN A 44 2.25 -12.14 9.76
CA ASN A 44 1.85 -11.13 10.75
C ASN A 44 2.96 -10.78 11.76
N GLU A 45 3.83 -11.73 12.12
CA GLU A 45 4.93 -11.49 13.05
C GLU A 45 5.94 -10.45 12.54
N THR A 46 6.16 -10.40 11.22
CA THR A 46 7.01 -9.38 10.59
C THR A 46 6.33 -8.02 10.60
N ILE A 47 5.01 -7.98 10.38
CA ILE A 47 4.20 -6.75 10.46
C ILE A 47 4.30 -6.14 11.86
N GLU A 48 4.10 -6.94 12.90
CA GLU A 48 4.24 -6.50 14.29
C GLU A 48 5.66 -6.01 14.61
N THR A 49 6.68 -6.68 14.06
CA THR A 49 8.08 -6.26 14.21
C THR A 49 8.35 -4.88 13.59
N ILE A 50 7.78 -4.60 12.41
CA ILE A 50 7.92 -3.30 11.74
C ILE A 50 7.21 -2.20 12.54
N ALA A 51 5.96 -2.43 12.94
CA ALA A 51 5.17 -1.51 13.73
C ALA A 51 5.88 -1.12 15.03
N LYS A 52 6.37 -2.13 15.76
CA LYS A 52 7.16 -1.93 16.99
C LYS A 52 8.40 -1.08 16.75
N ARG A 53 9.19 -1.38 15.70
CA ARG A 53 10.41 -0.62 15.39
C ARG A 53 10.12 0.85 15.06
N PHE A 54 8.99 1.15 14.43
CA PHE A 54 8.61 2.52 14.10
C PHE A 54 8.21 3.29 15.36
N ASN A 55 7.41 2.66 16.21
CA ASN A 55 7.01 3.24 17.50
C ASN A 55 8.21 3.45 18.44
N ASP A 56 9.11 2.45 18.55
CA ASP A 56 10.32 2.52 19.40
C ASP A 56 11.26 3.66 18.96
N ARG A 57 11.29 3.99 17.67
CA ARG A 57 12.11 5.09 17.12
C ARG A 57 11.40 6.45 17.20
N GLY A 58 10.12 6.49 17.56
CA GLY A 58 9.31 7.71 17.57
C GLY A 58 9.17 8.35 16.17
N VAL A 59 9.27 7.55 15.11
CA VAL A 59 9.22 8.06 13.72
C VAL A 59 7.79 8.03 13.19
N ALA A 60 7.42 9.08 12.47
CA ALA A 60 6.20 9.12 11.68
C ALA A 60 6.55 9.51 10.23
N PHE A 61 6.23 8.63 9.30
CA PHE A 61 6.56 8.77 7.88
C PHE A 61 5.42 9.43 7.08
N GLY A 62 5.65 9.64 5.78
CA GLY A 62 4.70 10.27 4.87
C GLY A 62 4.86 11.79 4.81
N GLU A 63 4.31 12.39 3.76
CA GLU A 63 4.40 13.84 3.49
C GLU A 63 3.84 14.69 4.65
N ASN A 64 2.85 14.15 5.37
CA ASN A 64 2.21 14.78 6.52
C ASN A 64 2.76 14.29 7.89
N GLN A 65 3.82 13.48 7.91
CA GLN A 65 4.42 12.92 9.13
C GLN A 65 3.40 12.26 10.08
N ASN A 66 2.43 11.54 9.53
CA ASN A 66 1.33 10.93 10.28
C ASN A 66 1.29 9.40 10.17
N VAL A 67 2.21 8.79 9.41
CA VAL A 67 2.32 7.33 9.31
C VAL A 67 3.18 6.82 10.47
N THR A 68 2.54 6.64 11.63
CA THR A 68 3.14 6.01 12.82
C THR A 68 3.31 4.49 12.63
N GLY A 69 3.90 3.78 13.59
CA GLY A 69 3.96 2.33 13.55
C GLY A 69 2.58 1.67 13.49
N ASP A 70 1.58 2.27 14.12
CA ASP A 70 0.19 1.77 14.12
C ASP A 70 -0.45 1.95 12.73
N VAL A 71 -0.25 3.10 12.08
CA VAL A 71 -0.73 3.33 10.70
C VAL A 71 0.00 2.42 9.72
N ALA A 72 1.31 2.23 9.90
CA ALA A 72 2.08 1.30 9.08
C ALA A 72 1.58 -0.15 9.22
N ARG A 73 1.18 -0.57 10.44
CA ARG A 73 0.57 -1.87 10.68
C ARG A 73 -0.73 -2.05 9.91
N GLU A 74 -1.61 -1.05 9.92
CA GLU A 74 -2.88 -1.09 9.18
C GLU A 74 -2.64 -1.22 7.66
N ILE A 75 -1.69 -0.45 7.12
CA ILE A 75 -1.32 -0.53 5.70
C ILE A 75 -0.80 -1.93 5.34
N LEU A 76 0.11 -2.48 6.17
CA LEU A 76 0.69 -3.80 5.92
C LEU A 76 -0.36 -4.92 6.03
N LEU A 77 -1.34 -4.81 6.95
CA LEU A 77 -2.46 -5.75 7.05
C LEU A 77 -3.45 -5.62 5.88
N ALA A 78 -3.58 -4.45 5.27
CA ALA A 78 -4.37 -4.30 4.04
C ALA A 78 -3.69 -4.95 2.82
N CYS A 79 -2.36 -5.16 2.88
CA CYS A 79 -1.54 -5.75 1.82
C CYS A 79 -1.18 -7.23 2.05
N SER A 80 -1.54 -7.81 3.19
CA SER A 80 -1.44 -9.27 3.43
C SER A 80 -2.47 -10.04 2.61
#